data_AF-A0A0P9D6K0-F1
#
_entry.id   AF-A0A0P9D6K0-F1
#
_cell.length_a   1.000
_cell.length_b   1.000
_cell.length_c   1.000
_cell.angle_alpha   90.00
_cell.angle_beta   90.00
_cell.angle_gamma   90.00
#
_symmetry.space_group_name_H-M   'P 1'
#
loop_
_entity.id
_entity.type
_entity.pdbx_description
1 polymer ?
#
loop_
_entity_poly.entity_id
_entity_poly.type
_entity_poly.pdbx_seq_one_letter_code
_entity_poly.pdbx_strand_id
1 'polypeptide(L)'
;MIYLHIVLPSIDDSINPPSRCPSPVCQGTQFRLHQQVVKPLHDHAHPTVIAHRYRCLSCGHTFRVYPRGVARAPTSQRVRDLAVLLYGLGLSYGDVARLMGFWKIYLCKSQVYRAVQEATAPAERPLIFEGVRVPPLGLQPAQIHCSKTWVPITLEHDNKEQLVVTLSVPRQPGTSACQRRLHEFIAAHHMELQISTPAAI
;
A
#
# COMPACT_ATOMS: atom_id res chain seq x y z
N MET A 1 -13.44 -23.20 -3.01
CA MET A 1 -12.38 -22.17 -2.84
C MET A 1 -13.07 -20.88 -2.38
N ILE A 2 -12.41 -20.02 -1.61
CA ILE A 2 -12.88 -18.69 -1.21
C ILE A 2 -11.76 -17.72 -1.55
N TYR A 3 -12.09 -16.58 -2.14
CA TYR A 3 -11.14 -15.51 -2.37
C TYR A 3 -11.41 -14.38 -1.40
N LEU A 4 -10.37 -13.97 -0.68
CA LEU A 4 -10.41 -12.80 0.20
C LEU A 4 -9.63 -11.69 -0.51
N HIS A 5 -10.32 -10.61 -0.84
CA HIS A 5 -9.76 -9.46 -1.52
C HIS A 5 -9.61 -8.32 -0.53
N ILE A 6 -8.38 -7.84 -0.35
CA ILE A 6 -8.09 -6.62 0.40
C ILE A 6 -7.85 -5.52 -0.63
N VAL A 7 -8.69 -4.50 -0.61
CA VAL A 7 -8.66 -3.42 -1.61
C VAL A 7 -7.99 -2.20 -1.00
N LEU A 8 -6.94 -1.71 -1.66
CA LEU A 8 -6.32 -0.43 -1.36
C LEU A 8 -6.76 0.61 -2.40
N PRO A 9 -7.11 1.84 -1.97
CA PRO A 9 -7.70 2.83 -2.85
C PRO A 9 -6.75 3.26 -3.97
N SER A 10 -7.33 3.76 -5.05
CA SER A 10 -6.58 4.42 -6.12
C SER A 10 -5.97 5.74 -5.63
N ILE A 11 -4.96 6.22 -6.35
CA ILE A 11 -4.39 7.55 -6.12
C ILE A 11 -5.32 8.56 -6.77
N ASP A 12 -5.67 9.60 -6.01
CA ASP A 12 -6.41 10.74 -6.52
C ASP A 12 -5.41 11.78 -7.03
N ASP A 13 -5.44 12.03 -8.35
CA ASP A 13 -4.58 12.99 -9.04
C ASP A 13 -4.89 14.46 -8.72
N SER A 14 -5.94 14.72 -7.93
CA SER A 14 -6.27 16.08 -7.50
C SER A 14 -5.17 16.69 -6.61
N ILE A 15 -4.78 17.93 -6.95
CA ILE A 15 -3.82 18.72 -6.19
C ILE A 15 -4.54 19.91 -5.58
N ASN A 16 -4.55 19.96 -4.25
CA ASN A 16 -5.03 21.14 -3.53
C ASN A 16 -3.94 22.23 -3.53
N PRO A 17 -4.24 23.46 -4.01
CA PRO A 17 -3.31 24.56 -3.92
C PRO A 17 -2.86 24.82 -2.47
N PRO A 18 -1.59 25.21 -2.25
CA PRO A 18 -1.10 25.47 -0.90
C PRO A 18 -1.77 26.72 -0.31
N SER A 19 -2.06 26.67 0.99
CA SER A 19 -2.64 27.81 1.74
C SER A 19 -1.59 28.65 2.46
N ARG A 20 -0.39 28.10 2.71
CA ARG A 20 0.72 28.77 3.42
C ARG A 20 2.08 28.38 2.86
N CYS A 21 3.04 29.30 2.93
CA CYS A 21 4.41 29.04 2.55
C CYS A 21 5.03 28.01 3.52
N PRO A 22 5.73 26.97 3.03
CA PRO A 22 6.39 26.00 3.90
C PRO A 22 7.69 26.51 4.54
N SER A 23 8.17 27.70 4.15
CA SER A 23 9.37 28.29 4.75
C SER A 23 9.06 28.74 6.19
N PRO A 24 9.89 28.37 7.19
CA PRO A 24 9.61 28.64 8.60
C PRO A 24 9.61 30.14 8.95
N VAL A 25 10.25 30.97 8.12
CA VAL A 25 10.37 32.42 8.31
C VAL A 25 9.39 33.22 7.45
N CYS A 26 8.48 32.56 6.72
CA CYS A 26 7.57 33.23 5.79
C CYS A 26 6.11 32.85 6.06
N GLN A 27 5.24 33.86 6.15
CA GLN A 27 3.79 33.68 6.32
C GLN A 27 3.01 33.97 5.02
N GLY A 28 3.67 33.94 3.86
CA GLY A 28 3.03 34.22 2.58
C GLY A 28 1.90 33.25 2.26
N THR A 29 0.80 33.78 1.73
CA THR A 29 -0.44 33.05 1.38
C THR A 29 -0.76 33.13 -0.12
N GLN A 30 0.01 33.89 -0.89
CA GLN A 30 -0.15 34.04 -2.34
C GLN A 30 0.94 33.28 -3.09
N PHE A 31 0.51 32.48 -4.06
CA PHE A 31 1.39 31.58 -4.81
C PHE A 31 1.08 31.64 -6.29
N ARG A 32 2.14 31.53 -7.11
CA ARG A 32 2.02 31.31 -8.54
C ARG A 32 2.39 29.87 -8.86
N LEU A 33 1.58 29.18 -9.66
CA LEU A 33 1.98 27.91 -10.26
C LEU A 33 3.16 28.18 -11.20
N HIS A 34 4.33 27.65 -10.84
CA HIS A 34 5.57 27.90 -11.57
C HIS A 34 5.83 26.83 -12.62
N GLN A 35 5.52 25.57 -12.30
CA GLN A 35 5.78 24.45 -13.19
C GLN A 35 4.92 23.23 -12.84
N GLN A 36 4.51 22.45 -13.84
CA GLN A 36 4.01 21.09 -13.66
C GLN A 36 5.13 20.09 -13.99
N VAL A 37 5.34 19.10 -13.13
CA VAL A 37 6.47 18.18 -13.21
C VAL A 37 5.96 16.75 -13.12
N VAL A 38 6.27 15.93 -14.12
CA VAL A 38 6.06 14.48 -14.06
C VAL A 38 6.97 13.90 -12.97
N LYS A 39 6.38 13.17 -12.03
CA LYS A 39 7.07 12.48 -10.95
C LYS A 39 6.86 10.98 -11.10
N PRO A 40 7.94 10.19 -11.24
CA PRO A 40 7.82 8.73 -11.22
C PRO A 40 7.50 8.21 -9.83
N LEU A 41 6.73 7.12 -9.79
CA LEU A 41 6.37 6.38 -8.59
C LEU A 41 6.81 4.92 -8.68
N HIS A 42 7.15 4.33 -7.53
CA HIS A 42 7.31 2.88 -7.37
C HIS A 42 5.95 2.25 -7.08
N ASP A 43 5.04 2.37 -8.03
CA ASP A 43 3.66 1.91 -7.94
C ASP A 43 3.20 1.43 -9.31
N HIS A 44 2.87 0.15 -9.43
CA HIS A 44 2.64 -0.48 -10.73
C HIS A 44 1.32 -0.07 -11.34
N ALA A 45 0.30 0.13 -10.50
CA ALA A 45 -1.01 0.61 -10.93
C ALA A 45 -1.06 2.14 -11.07
N HIS A 46 0.05 2.85 -10.80
CA HIS A 46 0.10 4.29 -11.00
C HIS A 46 1.55 4.78 -11.11
N PRO A 47 2.23 4.51 -12.25
CA PRO A 47 3.68 4.65 -12.36
C PRO A 47 4.19 6.09 -12.34
N THR A 48 3.32 7.07 -12.59
CA THR A 48 3.67 8.49 -12.61
C THR A 48 2.52 9.35 -12.13
N VAL A 49 2.84 10.49 -11.50
CA VAL A 49 1.87 11.56 -11.22
C VAL A 49 2.39 12.90 -11.68
N ILE A 50 1.50 13.87 -11.84
CA ILE A 50 1.88 15.27 -11.98
C ILE A 50 2.06 15.89 -10.59
N ALA A 51 3.16 16.58 -10.37
CA ALA A 51 3.39 17.41 -9.19
C ALA A 51 3.41 18.88 -9.59
N HIS A 52 2.80 19.74 -8.77
CA HIS A 52 2.80 21.18 -9.00
C HIS A 52 3.91 21.85 -8.21
N ARG A 53 4.80 22.56 -8.89
CA ARG A 53 5.77 23.45 -8.26
C ARG A 53 5.17 24.84 -8.16
N TYR A 54 5.00 25.33 -6.95
CA TYR A 54 4.56 26.69 -6.67
C TYR A 54 5.76 27.58 -6.31
N ARG A 55 5.63 28.87 -6.59
CA ARG A 55 6.52 29.93 -6.10
C ARG A 55 5.72 30.87 -5.20
N CYS A 56 6.21 31.10 -3.98
CA CYS A 56 5.65 32.09 -3.07
C CYS A 56 5.93 33.50 -3.60
N LEU A 57 4.90 34.35 -3.65
CA LEU A 57 5.04 35.73 -4.12
C LEU A 57 5.66 36.68 -3.08
N SER A 58 5.66 36.29 -1.79
CA SER A 58 6.25 37.11 -0.71
C SER A 58 7.76 36.91 -0.58
N CYS A 59 8.24 35.66 -0.52
CA CYS A 59 9.66 35.35 -0.28
C CYS A 59 10.36 34.71 -1.48
N GLY A 60 9.65 34.42 -2.57
CA GLY A 60 10.22 33.78 -3.77
C GLY A 60 10.52 32.29 -3.63
N HIS A 61 10.36 31.68 -2.44
CA HIS A 61 10.62 30.26 -2.20
C HIS A 61 9.79 29.36 -3.14
N THR A 62 10.42 28.32 -3.68
CA THR A 62 9.75 27.33 -4.55
C THR A 62 9.62 25.98 -3.86
N PHE A 63 8.46 25.35 -3.98
CA PHE A 63 8.18 24.07 -3.34
C PHE A 63 7.21 23.26 -4.19
N ARG A 64 7.18 21.94 -3.97
CA ARG A 64 6.30 21.02 -4.70
C ARG A 64 5.13 20.61 -3.83
N VAL A 65 3.94 20.60 -4.43
CA VAL A 65 2.71 20.03 -3.88
C VAL A 65 2.35 18.82 -4.74
N TYR A 66 1.94 17.74 -4.09
CA TYR A 66 1.67 16.45 -4.71
C TYR A 66 0.18 16.14 -4.63
N PRO A 67 -0.32 15.24 -5.50
CA PRO A 67 -1.67 14.71 -5.37
C PRO A 67 -1.88 13.96 -4.07
N ARG A 68 -3.15 13.74 -3.70
CA ARG A 68 -3.49 13.03 -2.47
C ARG A 68 -2.97 11.59 -2.52
N GLY A 69 -2.32 11.16 -1.44
CA GLY A 69 -1.70 9.83 -1.38
C GLY A 69 -0.29 9.76 -2.01
N VAL A 70 0.26 10.89 -2.45
CA VAL A 70 1.64 11.00 -2.91
C VAL A 70 2.41 12.00 -2.05
N ALA A 71 3.64 11.64 -1.68
CA ALA A 71 4.55 12.50 -0.96
C ALA A 71 5.83 12.73 -1.79
N ARG A 72 6.83 13.39 -1.21
CA ARG A 72 8.13 13.58 -1.85
C ARG A 72 8.81 12.24 -2.22
N ALA A 73 8.63 11.21 -1.40
CA ALA A 73 9.17 9.87 -1.62
C ALA A 73 8.70 9.25 -2.96
N PRO A 74 9.49 8.38 -3.61
CA PRO A 74 9.08 7.72 -4.85
C PRO A 74 7.99 6.67 -4.63
N THR A 75 7.81 6.17 -3.40
CA THR A 75 6.76 5.20 -3.07
C THR A 75 5.46 5.93 -2.74
N SER A 76 4.34 5.47 -3.32
CA SER A 76 3.00 5.99 -3.00
C SER A 76 2.59 5.65 -1.56
N GLN A 77 1.62 6.38 -1.01
CA GLN A 77 1.08 6.09 0.32
C GLN A 77 0.48 4.68 0.38
N ARG A 78 -0.36 4.30 -0.59
CA ARG A 78 -0.99 2.97 -0.61
C ARG A 78 0.02 1.81 -0.64
N VAL A 79 1.15 1.96 -1.32
CA VAL A 79 2.20 0.92 -1.31
C VAL A 79 2.88 0.84 0.06
N ARG A 80 3.05 1.97 0.76
CA ARG A 80 3.49 1.97 2.15
C ARG A 80 2.45 1.32 3.05
N ASP A 81 1.17 1.64 2.88
CA ASP A 81 0.07 1.07 3.65
C ASP A 81 -0.03 -0.45 3.45
N LEU A 82 0.17 -0.95 2.22
CA LEU A 82 0.27 -2.37 1.93
C LEU A 82 1.41 -3.04 2.72
N ALA A 83 2.57 -2.40 2.78
CA ALA A 83 3.70 -2.93 3.55
C ALA A 83 3.41 -2.95 5.07
N VAL A 84 2.75 -1.91 5.59
CA VAL A 84 2.29 -1.83 6.99
C VAL A 84 1.25 -2.91 7.29
N LEU A 85 0.29 -3.10 6.38
CA LEU A 85 -0.73 -4.14 6.47
C LEU A 85 -0.12 -5.54 6.55
N LEU A 86 0.76 -5.89 5.61
CA LEU A 86 1.41 -7.21 5.58
C LEU A 86 2.23 -7.47 6.86
N TYR A 87 2.89 -6.44 7.39
CA TYR A 87 3.59 -6.51 8.67
C TYR A 87 2.63 -6.73 9.86
N GLY A 88 1.53 -5.98 9.90
CA GLY A 88 0.48 -6.09 10.91
C GLY A 88 -0.18 -7.46 10.91
N LEU A 89 -0.38 -8.05 9.72
CA LEU A 89 -0.89 -9.41 9.55
C LEU A 89 0.08 -10.49 10.04
N GLY A 90 1.34 -10.18 10.30
CA GLY A 90 2.27 -11.08 10.97
C GLY A 90 3.59 -11.31 10.26
N LEU A 91 3.72 -10.88 8.99
CA LEU A 91 4.98 -11.05 8.25
C LEU A 91 6.10 -10.21 8.88
N SER A 92 7.32 -10.74 8.87
CA SER A 92 8.49 -9.97 9.27
C SER A 92 8.81 -8.87 8.25
N TYR A 93 9.55 -7.83 8.64
CA TYR A 93 10.00 -6.80 7.70
C TYR A 93 10.74 -7.37 6.47
N GLY A 94 11.49 -8.45 6.66
CA GLY A 94 12.20 -9.13 5.57
C GLY A 94 11.28 -9.91 4.64
N ASP A 95 10.24 -10.54 5.19
CA ASP A 95 9.23 -11.26 4.41
C ASP A 95 8.37 -10.31 3.60
N VAL A 96 7.97 -9.17 4.19
CA VAL A 96 7.29 -8.10 3.46
C VAL A 96 8.16 -7.61 2.31
N ALA A 97 9.43 -7.26 2.55
CA ALA A 97 10.33 -6.80 1.48
C ALA A 97 10.49 -7.84 0.35
N ARG A 98 10.58 -9.12 0.71
CA ARG A 98 10.70 -10.22 -0.26
C ARG A 98 9.43 -10.39 -1.10
N LEU A 99 8.26 -10.34 -0.46
CA LEU A 99 6.98 -10.45 -1.13
C LEU A 99 6.71 -9.25 -2.05
N MET A 100 6.98 -8.03 -1.58
CA MET A 100 6.86 -6.83 -2.41
C MET A 100 7.79 -6.91 -3.63
N GLY A 101 9.03 -7.35 -3.44
CA GLY A 101 10.00 -7.56 -4.52
C GLY A 101 9.55 -8.63 -5.53
N PHE A 102 8.86 -9.68 -5.09
CA PHE A 102 8.24 -10.66 -5.98
C PHE A 102 7.18 -10.02 -6.88
N TRP A 103 6.33 -9.17 -6.31
CA TRP A 103 5.38 -8.33 -7.05
C TRP A 103 6.02 -7.14 -7.78
N LYS A 104 7.36 -7.13 -7.91
CA LYS A 104 8.15 -6.11 -8.60
C LYS A 104 8.02 -4.70 -8.03
N ILE A 105 7.47 -4.55 -6.83
CA ILE A 105 7.43 -3.30 -6.08
C ILE A 105 8.62 -3.27 -5.15
N TYR A 106 9.63 -2.46 -5.48
CA TYR A 106 10.86 -2.45 -4.70
C TYR A 106 10.70 -1.63 -3.41
N LEU A 107 10.70 -2.34 -2.29
CA LEU A 107 10.79 -1.82 -0.92
C LEU A 107 11.82 -2.62 -0.15
N CYS A 108 12.92 -1.99 0.27
CA CYS A 108 13.90 -2.65 1.12
C CYS A 108 13.41 -2.74 2.58
N LYS A 109 14.00 -3.64 3.37
CA LYS A 109 13.63 -3.89 4.77
C LYS A 109 13.56 -2.61 5.62
N SER A 110 14.49 -1.68 5.43
CA SER A 110 14.52 -0.41 6.17
C SER A 110 13.39 0.55 5.75
N GLN A 111 12.96 0.52 4.48
CA GLN A 111 11.80 1.28 4.04
C GLN A 111 10.50 0.72 4.62
N VAL A 112 10.36 -0.61 4.72
CA VAL A 112 9.23 -1.24 5.41
C VAL A 112 9.21 -0.85 6.89
N TYR A 113 10.36 -0.96 7.57
CA TYR A 113 10.48 -0.51 8.96
C TYR A 113 10.05 0.94 9.12
N ARG A 114 10.55 1.85 8.28
CA ARG A 114 10.20 3.27 8.37
C ARG A 114 8.71 3.51 8.10
N ALA A 115 8.11 2.83 7.13
CA ALA A 115 6.68 2.92 6.86
C ALA A 115 5.84 2.49 8.07
N VAL A 116 6.25 1.42 8.76
CA VAL A 116 5.59 0.93 9.97
C VAL A 116 5.74 1.90 11.14
N GLN A 117 6.91 2.52 11.33
CA GLN A 117 7.11 3.50 12.40
C GLN A 117 6.42 4.84 12.13
N GLU A 118 6.32 5.25 10.86
CA GLU A 118 5.59 6.45 10.43
C GLU A 118 4.07 6.24 10.52
N ALA A 119 3.61 5.00 10.33
CA ALA A 119 2.23 4.64 10.58
C ALA A 119 1.98 4.55 12.10
N THR A 120 0.76 4.88 12.53
CA THR A 120 0.27 4.50 13.86
C THR A 120 0.01 2.99 13.82
N ALA A 121 1.09 2.19 13.82
CA ALA A 121 0.99 0.74 13.74
C ALA A 121 0.30 0.19 15.00
N PRO A 122 -0.55 -0.85 14.86
CA PRO A 122 -1.16 -1.50 16.00
C PRO A 122 -0.08 -2.05 16.93
N ALA A 123 -0.24 -1.80 18.24
CA ALA A 123 0.68 -2.27 19.27
C ALA A 123 0.77 -3.81 19.32
N GLU A 124 -0.30 -4.50 18.90
CA GLU A 124 -0.38 -5.95 18.86
C GLU A 124 -0.32 -6.47 17.43
N ARG A 125 0.54 -7.48 17.20
CA ARG A 125 0.65 -8.19 15.93
C ARG A 125 -0.03 -9.54 16.10
N PRO A 126 -1.23 -9.76 15.53
CA PRO A 126 -1.97 -11.00 15.73
C PRO A 126 -1.25 -12.24 15.16
N LEU A 127 -0.24 -12.12 14.30
CA LEU A 127 0.43 -13.26 13.66
C LEU A 127 -0.59 -14.16 12.93
N ILE A 128 -1.37 -13.54 12.03
CA ILE A 128 -2.28 -14.26 11.14
C ILE A 128 -1.48 -14.99 10.07
N PHE A 129 -0.46 -14.33 9.53
CA PHE A 129 0.52 -14.90 8.61
C PHE A 129 1.77 -15.30 9.37
N GLU A 130 2.11 -16.58 9.27
CA GLU A 130 3.23 -17.19 10.00
C GLU A 130 4.49 -17.31 9.12
N GLY A 131 4.38 -17.02 7.82
CA GLY A 131 5.51 -17.04 6.89
C GLY A 131 5.09 -16.79 5.46
N VAL A 132 6.08 -16.55 4.59
CA VAL A 132 5.89 -16.36 3.15
C VAL A 132 6.84 -17.27 2.37
N ARG A 133 6.35 -17.82 1.26
CA ARG A 133 7.14 -18.53 0.25
C ARG A 133 7.04 -17.78 -1.05
N VAL A 134 8.18 -17.30 -1.51
CA VAL A 134 8.33 -16.62 -2.79
C VAL A 134 9.03 -17.58 -3.75
N PRO A 135 8.37 -18.05 -4.82
CA PRO A 135 9.00 -18.93 -5.79
C PRO A 135 10.07 -18.17 -6.60
N PRO A 136 11.15 -18.85 -7.03
CA PRO A 136 12.26 -18.22 -7.77
C PRO A 136 11.88 -17.76 -9.19
N LEU A 137 10.78 -18.28 -9.75
CA LEU A 137 10.28 -17.97 -11.08
C LEU A 137 8.79 -17.66 -10.96
N GLY A 138 8.32 -16.56 -11.55
CA GLY A 138 6.93 -16.07 -11.50
C GLY A 138 5.89 -16.95 -12.19
N LEU A 139 6.16 -18.24 -12.31
CA LEU A 139 5.26 -19.25 -12.85
C LEU A 139 4.21 -19.71 -11.83
N GLN A 140 4.40 -19.37 -10.55
CA GLN A 140 3.48 -19.69 -9.45
C GLN A 140 3.28 -18.46 -8.57
N PRO A 141 2.08 -18.26 -8.01
CA PRO A 141 1.86 -17.19 -7.04
C PRO A 141 2.72 -17.40 -5.79
N ALA A 142 3.05 -16.30 -5.10
CA ALA A 142 3.61 -16.40 -3.76
C ALA A 142 2.60 -17.08 -2.83
N GLN A 143 3.09 -17.72 -1.78
CA GLN A 143 2.23 -18.39 -0.80
C GLN A 143 2.47 -17.82 0.59
N ILE A 144 1.40 -17.68 1.37
CA ILE A 144 1.48 -17.34 2.80
C ILE A 144 1.10 -18.54 3.64
N HIS A 145 1.73 -18.68 4.79
CA HIS A 145 1.31 -19.66 5.79
C HIS A 145 0.22 -19.05 6.66
N CYS A 146 -1.01 -19.57 6.54
CA CYS A 146 -2.13 -19.16 7.36
C CYS A 146 -2.84 -20.40 7.93
N SER A 147 -2.99 -20.45 9.25
CA SER A 147 -3.71 -21.53 9.94
C SER A 147 -3.28 -22.94 9.49
N LYS A 148 -1.96 -23.21 9.55
CA LYS A 148 -1.33 -24.50 9.17
C LYS A 148 -1.41 -24.88 7.68
N THR A 149 -1.84 -23.95 6.82
CA THR A 149 -1.99 -24.21 5.38
C THR A 149 -1.26 -23.14 4.57
N TRP A 150 -0.62 -23.55 3.48
CA TRP A 150 -0.05 -22.62 2.51
C TRP A 150 -1.12 -22.17 1.52
N VAL A 151 -1.38 -20.87 1.50
CA VAL A 151 -2.43 -20.23 0.71
C VAL A 151 -1.79 -19.31 -0.32
N PRO A 152 -2.13 -19.40 -1.61
CA PRO A 152 -1.66 -18.45 -2.61
C PRO A 152 -2.09 -17.01 -2.30
N ILE A 153 -1.14 -16.07 -2.43
CA ILE A 153 -1.35 -14.63 -2.35
C ILE A 153 -0.92 -13.97 -3.67
N THR A 154 -1.80 -13.16 -4.25
CA THR A 154 -1.51 -12.36 -5.45
C THR A 154 -1.76 -10.89 -5.18
N LEU A 155 -1.10 -10.04 -5.96
CA LEU A 155 -1.35 -8.61 -6.03
C LEU A 155 -1.70 -8.29 -7.47
N GLU A 156 -2.88 -7.76 -7.66
CA GLU A 156 -3.41 -7.34 -8.95
C GLU A 156 -3.86 -5.87 -8.85
N HIS A 157 -4.17 -5.26 -9.98
CA HIS A 157 -4.86 -3.99 -10.01
C HIS A 157 -6.17 -4.12 -10.78
N ASP A 158 -7.20 -3.45 -10.31
CA ASP A 158 -8.52 -3.48 -10.96
C ASP A 158 -8.64 -2.42 -12.07
N ASN A 159 -9.80 -2.39 -12.73
CA ASN A 159 -10.10 -1.40 -13.77
C ASN A 159 -10.21 0.05 -13.26
N LYS A 160 -10.19 0.26 -11.93
CA LYS A 160 -10.22 1.57 -11.27
C LYS A 160 -8.85 1.97 -10.73
N GLU A 161 -7.79 1.29 -11.17
CA GLU A 161 -6.42 1.48 -10.70
C GLU A 161 -6.24 1.24 -9.19
N GLN A 162 -7.13 0.48 -8.55
CA GLN A 162 -7.00 0.07 -7.15
C GLN A 162 -6.03 -1.11 -7.04
N LEU A 163 -5.30 -1.22 -5.93
CA LEU A 163 -4.48 -2.40 -5.67
C LEU A 163 -5.32 -3.42 -4.92
N VAL A 164 -5.37 -4.66 -5.43
CA VAL A 164 -6.15 -5.74 -4.87
C VAL A 164 -5.23 -6.88 -4.47
N VAL A 165 -5.16 -7.15 -3.16
CA VAL A 165 -4.46 -8.32 -2.62
C VAL A 165 -5.45 -9.47 -2.51
N THR A 166 -5.20 -10.57 -3.21
CA THR A 166 -6.10 -11.73 -3.24
C THR A 166 -5.49 -12.93 -2.54
N LEU A 167 -6.22 -13.50 -1.57
CA LEU A 167 -5.89 -14.76 -0.91
C LEU A 167 -6.79 -15.88 -1.41
N SER A 168 -6.20 -16.95 -1.93
CA SER A 168 -6.90 -18.09 -2.52
C SER A 168 -7.12 -19.23 -1.52
N VAL A 169 -8.08 -19.08 -0.62
CA VAL A 169 -8.27 -19.93 0.55
C VAL A 169 -9.09 -21.20 0.19
N PRO A 170 -8.59 -22.43 0.41
CA PRO A 170 -9.40 -23.64 0.23
C PRO A 170 -10.52 -23.71 1.29
N ARG A 171 -11.68 -24.29 0.96
CA ARG A 171 -12.77 -24.50 1.94
C ARG A 171 -12.44 -25.73 2.79
N GLN A 172 -11.75 -25.52 3.91
CA GLN A 172 -11.37 -26.56 4.87
C GLN A 172 -11.59 -26.05 6.31
N PRO A 173 -11.76 -26.93 7.32
CA PRO A 173 -12.03 -26.49 8.69
C PRO A 173 -10.96 -25.53 9.25
N GLY A 174 -9.68 -25.78 8.96
CA GLY A 174 -8.55 -24.95 9.43
C GLY A 174 -8.49 -23.56 8.81
N THR A 175 -8.95 -23.39 7.58
CA THR A 175 -8.91 -22.10 6.86
C THR A 175 -10.04 -21.15 7.23
N SER A 176 -11.11 -21.65 7.84
CA SER A 176 -12.16 -20.82 8.44
C SER A 176 -11.62 -19.90 9.55
N ALA A 177 -10.58 -20.34 10.27
CA ALA A 177 -9.91 -19.54 11.30
C ALA A 177 -9.10 -18.40 10.67
N CYS A 178 -8.39 -18.66 9.56
CA CYS A 178 -7.67 -17.63 8.80
C CYS A 178 -8.62 -16.52 8.34
N GLN A 179 -9.73 -16.89 7.70
CA GLN A 179 -10.75 -15.95 7.24
C GLN A 179 -11.31 -15.10 8.39
N ARG A 180 -11.68 -15.73 9.51
CA ARG A 180 -12.24 -15.02 10.67
C ARG A 180 -11.28 -13.99 11.23
N ARG A 181 -10.02 -14.39 11.46
CA ARG A 181 -8.98 -13.51 12.01
C ARG A 181 -8.64 -12.36 11.06
N LEU A 182 -8.62 -12.63 9.75
CA LEU A 182 -8.39 -11.59 8.75
C LEU A 182 -9.55 -10.58 8.74
N HIS A 183 -10.79 -11.05 8.82
CA HIS A 183 -11.96 -10.20 8.90
C HIS A 183 -11.95 -9.33 10.17
N GLU A 184 -11.65 -9.91 11.34
CA GLU A 184 -11.51 -9.18 12.61
C GLU A 184 -10.42 -8.09 12.52
N PHE A 185 -9.26 -8.44 11.96
CA PHE A 185 -8.16 -7.48 11.82
C PHE A 185 -8.51 -6.34 10.86
N ILE A 186 -9.10 -6.64 9.70
CA ILE A 186 -9.45 -5.62 8.70
C ILE A 186 -10.55 -4.69 9.24
N ALA A 187 -11.57 -5.25 9.89
CA ALA A 187 -12.63 -4.46 10.52
C ALA A 187 -12.08 -3.49 11.58
N ALA A 188 -11.09 -3.91 12.37
CA ALA A 188 -10.46 -3.08 13.39
C ALA A 188 -9.61 -1.92 12.82
N HIS A 189 -9.20 -1.98 11.55
CA HIS A 189 -8.30 -1.01 10.91
C HIS A 189 -8.98 -0.19 9.80
N HIS A 190 -10.32 -0.20 9.73
CA HIS A 190 -11.12 0.55 8.74
C HIS A 190 -10.70 0.31 7.28
N MET A 191 -10.17 -0.88 6.96
CA MET A 191 -9.87 -1.27 5.57
C MET A 191 -11.06 -2.01 4.96
N GLU A 192 -11.13 -2.04 3.63
CA GLU A 192 -12.19 -2.75 2.90
C GLU A 192 -11.74 -4.20 2.60
N LEU A 193 -12.49 -5.17 3.12
CA LEU A 193 -12.36 -6.59 2.77
C LEU A 193 -13.58 -7.03 1.96
N GLN A 194 -13.34 -7.51 0.75
CA GLN A 194 -14.37 -8.11 -0.10
C GLN A 194 -14.16 -9.63 -0.13
N ILE A 195 -15.25 -10.38 0.03
CA ILE A 195 -15.23 -11.85 0.00
C ILE A 195 -15.95 -12.30 -1.26
N SER A 196 -15.26 -13.07 -2.10
CA SER A 196 -15.89 -13.69 -3.27
C SER A 196 -15.74 -15.21 -3.21
N THR A 197 -16.73 -15.91 -3.74
CA THR A 197 -16.67 -17.35 -4.00
C THR A 197 -16.58 -17.50 -5.52
N PRO A 198 -15.79 -18.44 -6.08
CA PRO A 198 -15.87 -18.72 -7.51
C PRO A 198 -17.33 -18.98 -7.88
N ALA A 199 -17.81 -18.33 -8.94
CA ALA A 199 -19.11 -18.64 -9.52
C ALA A 199 -19.14 -20.15 -9.81
N ALA A 200 -20.20 -20.84 -9.36
CA ALA A 200 -20.43 -22.22 -9.75
C ALA A 200 -20.58 -22.23 -11.27
N ILE A 201 -19.64 -22.89 -11.96
CA ILE A 201 -19.75 -23.20 -13.39
C ILE A 201 -20.68 -24.40 -13.52
#